data_AF-A0A8T2ED20-F1
#
_entry.id   AF-A0A8T2ED20-F1
#
_cell.length_a   1.000
_cell.length_b   1.000
_cell.length_c   1.000
_cell.angle_alpha   90.00
_cell.angle_beta   90.00
_cell.angle_gamma   90.00
#
_symmetry.space_group_name_H-M   'P 1'
#
loop_
_entity.id
_entity.type
_entity.pdbx_description
1 polymer ?
#
loop_
_entity_poly.entity_id
_entity_poly.type
_entity_poly.pdbx_seq_one_letter_code
_entity_poly.pdbx_strand_id
1 'polypeptide(L)'
;MALSQIGLSDVTAVELVDSIPLVKRADPHNLPFFDRVFDFVFTAHLAEALFPWRFVEEMERTVRRGGFCVVAVDECSGDDVRDIARFFHNSKVVDVANVTLERVKRTSILFKLQDSKRTSILFKVQDSLS
;
A
#
# COMPACT_ATOMS: atom_id res chain seq x y z
N MET A 1 -8.45 -20.32 6.96
CA MET A 1 -8.04 -19.12 7.72
C MET A 1 -9.12 -18.05 7.55
N ALA A 2 -9.26 -17.08 8.45
CA ALA A 2 -10.31 -16.04 8.31
C ALA A 2 -10.23 -15.29 6.97
N LEU A 3 -9.01 -15.05 6.46
CA LEU A 3 -8.79 -14.39 5.17
C LEU A 3 -9.26 -15.24 3.96
N SER A 4 -9.14 -16.57 4.04
CA SER A 4 -9.65 -17.44 2.97
C SER A 4 -11.18 -17.48 2.91
N GLN A 5 -11.86 -17.20 4.03
CA GLN A 5 -13.33 -17.12 4.08
C GLN A 5 -13.88 -15.86 3.39
N ILE A 6 -13.06 -14.82 3.26
CA ILE A 6 -13.39 -13.59 2.51
C ILE A 6 -12.81 -13.61 1.08
N GLY A 7 -12.35 -14.78 0.60
CA GLY A 7 -11.88 -14.96 -0.78
C GLY A 7 -10.42 -14.58 -1.03
N LEU A 8 -9.63 -14.27 0.00
CA LEU A 8 -8.19 -14.06 -0.16
C LEU A 8 -7.45 -15.39 -0.16
N SER A 9 -6.73 -15.66 -1.24
CA SER A 9 -5.80 -16.78 -1.39
C SER A 9 -4.36 -16.27 -1.42
N ASP A 10 -3.40 -17.15 -1.11
CA ASP A 10 -1.95 -16.85 -1.17
C ASP A 10 -1.53 -15.64 -0.32
N VAL A 11 -1.92 -15.66 0.95
CA VAL A 11 -1.59 -14.60 1.90
C VAL A 11 -0.21 -14.84 2.49
N THR A 12 0.66 -13.84 2.39
CA THR A 12 1.94 -13.79 3.11
C THR A 12 1.88 -12.71 4.18
N ALA A 13 2.09 -13.10 5.44
CA ALA A 13 2.31 -12.17 6.54
C ALA A 13 3.81 -12.01 6.79
N VAL A 14 4.24 -10.81 7.16
CA VAL A 14 5.63 -10.51 7.52
C VAL A 14 5.71 -9.78 8.86
N GLU A 15 6.77 -10.04 9.62
CA GLU A 15 7.07 -9.37 10.89
C GLU A 15 8.58 -9.33 11.11
N LEU A 16 9.08 -8.35 11.88
CA LEU A 16 10.51 -8.22 12.18
C LEU A 16 11.03 -9.37 13.07
N VAL A 17 10.14 -9.91 13.90
CA VAL A 17 10.39 -11.01 14.83
C VAL A 17 9.63 -12.25 14.35
N ASP A 18 10.25 -13.42 14.45
CA ASP A 18 9.60 -14.69 14.15
C ASP A 18 8.36 -14.89 15.04
N SER A 19 7.19 -15.08 14.42
CA SER A 19 5.89 -15.00 15.09
C SER A 19 4.89 -15.99 14.48
N ILE A 20 4.58 -17.09 15.21
CA ILE A 20 3.59 -18.15 14.84
C ILE A 20 3.83 -18.75 13.41
N PRO A 21 3.24 -19.90 13.01
CA PRO A 21 3.74 -20.64 11.84
C PRO A 21 3.44 -19.99 10.48
N LEU A 22 2.75 -18.83 10.45
CA LEU A 22 2.21 -18.22 9.24
C LEU A 22 2.80 -16.84 8.92
N VAL A 23 3.73 -16.35 9.74
CA VAL A 23 4.40 -15.06 9.53
C VAL A 23 5.86 -15.31 9.18
N LYS A 24 6.31 -14.73 8.08
CA LYS A 24 7.72 -14.78 7.66
C LYS A 24 8.47 -13.63 8.28
N ARG A 25 9.69 -13.89 8.72
CA ARG A 25 10.56 -12.81 9.18
C ARG A 25 11.04 -11.93 8.01
N ALA A 26 10.73 -10.65 8.06
CA ALA A 26 11.22 -9.65 7.12
C ALA A 26 11.13 -8.24 7.71
N ASP A 27 12.01 -7.35 7.28
CA ASP A 27 11.91 -5.91 7.59
C ASP A 27 10.89 -5.26 6.65
N PRO A 28 9.83 -4.62 7.15
CA PRO A 28 8.85 -3.91 6.31
C PRO A 28 9.45 -2.76 5.49
N HIS A 29 10.62 -2.25 5.86
CA HIS A 29 11.35 -1.22 5.11
C HIS A 29 12.25 -1.79 3.99
N ASN A 30 12.33 -3.11 3.86
CA ASN A 30 13.06 -3.80 2.80
C ASN A 30 12.47 -5.21 2.58
N LEU A 31 11.30 -5.24 1.95
CA LEU A 31 10.54 -6.47 1.76
C LEU A 31 11.24 -7.40 0.76
N PRO A 32 11.43 -8.69 1.06
CA PRO A 32 12.13 -9.66 0.21
C PRO A 32 11.23 -10.19 -0.93
N PHE A 33 10.48 -9.30 -1.56
CA PHE A 33 9.57 -9.61 -2.66
C PHE A 33 9.94 -8.80 -3.90
N PHE A 34 9.67 -9.37 -5.08
CA PHE A 34 9.77 -8.62 -6.33
C PHE A 34 8.70 -7.52 -6.41
N ASP A 35 8.94 -6.57 -7.29
CA ASP A 35 7.97 -5.52 -7.57
C ASP A 35 6.68 -6.10 -8.15
N ARG A 36 5.54 -5.51 -7.79
CA ARG A 36 4.23 -5.76 -8.41
C ARG A 36 3.76 -7.21 -8.35
N VAL A 37 4.05 -7.92 -7.27
CA VAL A 37 3.64 -9.32 -7.07
C VAL A 37 2.31 -9.47 -6.35
N PHE A 38 1.91 -8.49 -5.54
CA PHE A 38 0.67 -8.56 -4.77
C PHE A 38 -0.44 -7.72 -5.38
N ASP A 39 -1.67 -8.18 -5.23
CA ASP A 39 -2.87 -7.45 -5.63
C ASP A 39 -3.29 -6.43 -4.55
N PHE A 40 -2.91 -6.72 -3.31
CA PHE A 40 -3.35 -6.04 -2.11
C PHE A 40 -2.28 -6.14 -1.02
N VAL A 41 -2.04 -5.06 -0.28
CA VAL A 41 -1.20 -5.05 0.93
C VAL A 41 -1.92 -4.32 2.07
N PHE A 42 -1.72 -4.78 3.29
CA PHE A 42 -2.35 -4.24 4.50
C PHE A 42 -1.31 -4.05 5.60
N THR A 43 -1.41 -2.96 6.35
CA THR A 43 -0.67 -2.78 7.61
C THR A 43 -1.53 -2.09 8.67
N ALA A 44 -1.36 -2.51 9.91
CA ALA A 44 -1.92 -1.87 11.09
C ALA A 44 -0.84 -1.15 11.94
N HIS A 45 0.41 -1.13 11.46
CA HIS A 45 1.59 -0.72 12.22
C HIS A 45 2.35 0.46 11.56
N LEU A 46 1.73 1.18 10.62
CA LEU A 46 2.40 2.32 9.96
C LEU A 46 2.81 3.40 10.96
N ALA A 47 1.99 3.66 11.99
CA ALA A 47 2.27 4.64 13.03
C ALA A 47 3.47 4.26 13.92
N GLU A 48 3.83 2.97 13.95
CA GLU A 48 4.95 2.44 14.73
C GLU A 48 6.26 2.44 13.92
N ALA A 49 6.19 2.71 12.61
CA ALA A 49 7.33 2.69 11.73
C ALA A 49 8.28 3.86 12.00
N LEU A 50 9.57 3.58 12.15
CA LEU A 50 10.62 4.62 12.27
C LEU A 50 10.74 5.45 11.00
N PHE A 51 10.50 4.85 9.83
CA PHE A 51 10.55 5.51 8.54
C PHE A 51 9.27 5.24 7.74
N PRO A 52 8.14 5.93 8.06
CA PRO A 52 6.85 5.67 7.43
C PRO A 52 6.88 5.80 5.90
N TRP A 53 7.63 6.77 5.38
CA TRP A 53 7.80 6.97 3.93
C TRP A 53 8.40 5.73 3.24
N ARG A 54 9.43 5.12 3.84
CA ARG A 54 10.11 3.94 3.27
C ARG A 54 9.26 2.69 3.41
N PHE A 55 8.51 2.57 4.51
CA PHE A 55 7.53 1.50 4.70
C PHE A 55 6.49 1.57 3.57
N VAL A 56 5.94 2.76 3.32
CA VAL A 56 4.95 2.97 2.25
C VAL A 56 5.54 2.73 0.86
N GLU A 57 6.79 3.15 0.60
CA GLU A 57 7.47 2.86 -0.67
C GLU A 57 7.55 1.35 -0.94
N GLU A 58 7.87 0.53 0.06
CA GLU A 58 7.91 -0.93 -0.08
C GLU A 58 6.52 -1.54 -0.28
N MET A 59 5.49 -1.00 0.39
CA MET A 59 4.10 -1.38 0.14
C MET A 59 3.70 -1.07 -1.31
N GLU A 60 3.95 0.15 -1.79
CA GLU A 60 3.63 0.57 -3.16
C GLU A 60 4.44 -0.20 -4.21
N ARG A 61 5.71 -0.51 -3.93
CA ARG A 61 6.61 -1.26 -4.84
C ARG A 61 6.11 -2.69 -5.08
N THR A 62 5.69 -3.37 -4.02
CA THR A 62 5.30 -4.78 -4.07
C THR A 62 3.88 -4.99 -4.62
N VAL A 63 3.02 -3.97 -4.59
CA VAL A 63 1.67 -4.01 -5.15
C VAL A 63 1.67 -3.75 -6.66
N ARG A 64 0.88 -4.52 -7.41
CA ARG A 64 0.70 -4.33 -8.85
C ARG A 64 -0.03 -3.02 -9.15
N ARG A 65 0.18 -2.48 -10.36
CA ARG A 65 -0.59 -1.31 -10.82
C ARG A 65 -2.09 -1.61 -10.80
N GLY A 66 -2.87 -0.63 -10.34
CA GLY A 66 -4.31 -0.79 -10.12
C GLY A 66 -4.68 -1.59 -8.87
N GLY A 67 -3.71 -2.19 -8.16
CA GLY A 67 -3.88 -2.84 -6.87
C GLY A 67 -4.08 -1.84 -5.73
N PHE A 68 -4.22 -2.36 -4.51
CA PHE A 68 -4.62 -1.58 -3.34
C PHE A 68 -3.64 -1.70 -2.18
N CYS A 69 -3.44 -0.58 -1.47
CA CYS A 69 -2.78 -0.54 -0.17
C CYS A 69 -3.81 -0.11 0.87
N VAL A 70 -3.89 -0.79 2.01
CA VAL A 70 -4.74 -0.40 3.13
C VAL A 70 -3.87 -0.17 4.36
N VAL A 71 -4.10 0.96 5.00
CA VAL A 71 -3.47 1.30 6.28
C VAL A 71 -4.57 1.46 7.32
N ALA A 72 -4.44 0.76 8.44
CA ALA A 72 -5.24 1.03 9.62
C ALA A 72 -4.38 1.76 10.67
N VAL A 73 -4.80 2.97 11.03
CA VAL A 73 -4.20 3.79 12.09
C VAL A 73 -5.18 3.98 13.24
N ASP A 74 -4.71 4.52 14.35
CA ASP A 74 -5.60 4.96 15.43
C ASP A 74 -6.64 5.96 14.89
N GLU A 75 -7.78 6.08 15.58
CA GLU A 75 -8.88 6.95 15.15
C GLU A 75 -8.38 8.37 14.89
N CYS A 76 -8.52 8.83 13.65
CA CYS A 76 -7.88 10.05 13.19
C CYS A 76 -8.83 10.97 12.44
N SER A 77 -8.48 12.26 12.40
CA SER A 77 -9.24 13.31 11.76
C SER A 77 -8.90 13.43 10.26
N GLY A 78 -9.61 14.29 9.54
CA GLY A 78 -9.33 14.54 8.13
C GLY A 78 -7.95 15.14 7.86
N ASP A 79 -7.36 15.87 8.81
CA ASP A 79 -5.99 16.39 8.69
C ASP A 79 -4.95 15.28 8.81
N ASP A 80 -5.15 14.36 9.75
CA ASP A 80 -4.26 13.21 9.93
C ASP A 80 -4.25 12.30 8.68
N VAL A 81 -5.43 12.07 8.08
CA VAL A 81 -5.54 11.34 6.81
C VAL A 81 -4.75 12.04 5.69
N ARG A 82 -4.78 13.38 5.63
CA ARG A 82 -4.02 14.14 4.63
C ARG A 82 -2.52 13.97 4.84
N ASP A 83 -2.04 14.01 6.08
CA ASP A 83 -0.63 13.86 6.40
C ASP A 83 -0.12 12.44 6.10
N ILE A 84 -0.91 11.41 6.44
CA ILE A 84 -0.60 10.01 6.07
C ILE A 84 -0.56 9.86 4.55
N ALA A 85 -1.53 10.43 3.85
CA ALA A 85 -1.61 10.35 2.39
C ALA A 85 -0.40 10.99 1.68
N ARG A 86 0.34 11.91 2.32
CA ARG A 86 1.56 12.49 1.74
C ARG A 86 2.71 11.50 1.62
N PHE A 87 2.71 10.40 2.38
CA PHE A 87 3.71 9.34 2.21
C PHE A 87 3.49 8.52 0.93
N PHE A 88 2.26 8.51 0.41
CA PHE A 88 1.85 7.70 -0.75
C PHE A 88 2.02 8.50 -2.05
N HIS A 89 3.12 8.25 -2.76
CA HIS A 89 3.48 8.99 -3.97
C HIS A 89 2.89 8.39 -5.24
N ASN A 90 2.68 7.06 -5.26
CA ASN A 90 2.23 6.33 -6.45
C ASN A 90 0.76 5.89 -6.38
N SER A 91 0.07 6.19 -5.28
CA SER A 91 -1.33 5.85 -5.06
C SER A 91 -2.18 7.06 -4.68
N LYS A 92 -3.49 6.85 -4.64
CA LYS A 92 -4.45 7.87 -4.20
C LYS A 92 -5.43 7.26 -3.21
N VAL A 93 -5.81 8.05 -2.22
CA VAL A 93 -6.92 7.69 -1.33
C VAL A 93 -8.20 7.51 -2.15
N VAL A 94 -8.87 6.39 -1.95
CA VAL A 94 -10.15 6.05 -2.58
C VAL A 94 -11.27 6.00 -1.56
N ASP A 95 -10.96 5.54 -0.34
CA ASP A 95 -11.95 5.43 0.73
C ASP A 95 -11.30 5.60 2.10
N VAL A 96 -12.09 6.07 3.07
CA VAL A 96 -11.71 6.22 4.47
C VAL A 96 -12.88 5.75 5.32
N ALA A 97 -12.65 4.76 6.18
CA ALA A 97 -13.69 4.16 6.99
C ALA A 97 -13.20 3.92 8.41
N ASN A 98 -14.08 4.14 9.39
CA ASN A 98 -13.83 3.72 10.76
C ASN A 98 -14.13 2.23 10.89
N VAL A 99 -13.16 1.48 11.42
CA VAL A 99 -13.21 0.03 11.58
C VAL A 99 -12.89 -0.33 13.02
N THR A 100 -13.28 -1.54 13.44
CA THR A 100 -12.85 -2.09 14.73
C THR A 100 -11.87 -3.23 14.47
N LEU A 101 -10.61 -3.03 14.84
CA LEU A 101 -9.54 -4.02 14.74
C LEU A 101 -9.10 -4.37 16.16
N GLU A 102 -9.07 -5.66 16.49
CA GLU A 102 -8.67 -6.14 17.81
C GLU A 102 -9.44 -5.50 18.99
N ARG A 103 -10.73 -5.20 18.77
CA ARG A 103 -11.62 -4.48 19.71
C ARG A 103 -11.27 -3.00 19.95
N VAL A 104 -10.36 -2.45 19.16
CA VAL A 104 -9.99 -1.03 19.17
C VAL A 104 -10.54 -0.35 17.92
N LYS A 105 -11.12 0.84 18.08
CA LYS A 105 -11.55 1.66 16.95
C LYS A 105 -10.32 2.23 16.24
N ARG A 106 -10.29 2.08 14.93
CA ARG A 106 -9.21 2.51 14.05
C ARG A 106 -9.79 3.16 12.80
N THR A 107 -9.01 4.03 12.17
CA THR A 107 -9.35 4.58 10.87
C THR A 107 -8.59 3.78 9.79
N SER A 108 -9.34 3.15 8.90
CA SER A 108 -8.83 2.46 7.73
C SER A 108 -8.83 3.40 6.54
N ILE A 109 -7.68 3.56 5.89
CA ILE A 109 -7.48 4.38 4.70
C ILE A 109 -7.13 3.45 3.54
N LEU A 110 -7.96 3.46 2.50
CA LEU A 110 -7.78 2.67 1.28
C LEU A 110 -7.11 3.52 0.21
N PHE A 111 -5.97 3.05 -0.29
CA PHE A 111 -5.22 3.65 -1.38
C PHE A 111 -5.28 2.75 -2.62
N LYS A 112 -5.43 3.35 -3.79
CA LYS A 112 -5.33 2.66 -5.09
C LYS A 112 -4.08 3.09 -5.83
N LEU A 113 -3.23 2.12 -6.16
CA LEU A 113 -2.00 2.34 -6.91
C LEU A 113 -2.35 2.79 -8.33
N GLN A 114 -1.79 3.92 -8.76
CA GLN A 114 -2.11 4.51 -10.04
C GLN A 114 -1.43 3.74 -11.18
N ASP A 115 -2.10 3.61 -12.31
CA ASP A 115 -1.41 3.36 -13.56
C ASP A 115 -0.56 4.59 -13.89
N SER A 116 0.72 4.39 -14.24
CA SER A 116 1.54 5.50 -14.73
C SER A 116 0.78 6.17 -15.87
N LYS A 117 0.53 7.49 -15.74
CA LYS A 117 0.20 8.31 -16.92
C LYS A 117 1.32 8.05 -17.92
N ARG A 118 1.00 7.40 -19.04
CA ARG A 118 1.91 7.38 -20.19
C ARG A 118 2.05 8.85 -20.62
N THR A 119 3.11 9.51 -20.19
CA THR A 119 3.50 10.80 -20.77
C THR A 119 4.04 10.48 -22.16
N SER A 120 3.16 10.39 -23.14
CA SER A 120 3.53 10.27 -24.55
C SER A 120 3.91 11.66 -25.06
N ILE A 121 5.17 11.85 -25.43
CA ILE A 121 5.63 13.01 -26.20
C ILE A 121 5.35 12.71 -27.67
N LEU A 122 4.52 13.54 -28.32
CA LEU A 122 4.25 13.45 -29.75
C LEU A 122 5.22 14.38 -30.49
N PHE A 123 6.18 13.81 -31.23
CA PHE A 123 7.01 14.58 -32.16
C PHE A 123 6.26 14.68 -33.50
N LYS A 124 5.96 15.90 -33.96
CA LYS A 124 5.50 16.13 -35.33
C LYS A 124 6.74 16.33 -36.21
N VAL A 125 7.09 15.32 -37.00
CA VAL A 125 8.07 15.49 -38.08
C VAL A 125 7.37 16.29 -39.18
N GLN A 126 7.89 17.46 -39.49
CA GLN A 126 7.40 18.27 -40.59
C GLN A 126 8.23 17.93 -41.81
N ASP A 127 7.72 17.01 -42.64
CA ASP A 127 8.32 16.72 -43.95
C ASP A 127 8.13 17.95 -44.84
N SER A 128 9.19 18.73 -45.01
CA SER A 128 9.28 19.75 -46.05
C SER A 128 9.62 19.05 -47.37
N LEU A 129 8.59 18.74 -48.14
CA LEU A 129 8.71 18.46 -49.57
C LEU A 129 8.89 19.78 -50.32
N SER A 130 10.10 20.02 -50.82
CA SER A 130 10.40 20.73 -52.08
C SER A 130 11.83 20.46 -52.51
#